data_AF-A0A833TCY5-F1
#
_entry.id   AF-A0A833TCY5-F1
#
_cell.length_a   1.000
_cell.length_b   1.000
_cell.length_c   1.000
_cell.angle_alpha   90.00
_cell.angle_beta   90.00
_cell.angle_gamma   90.00
#
_symmetry.space_group_name_H-M   'P 1'
#
loop_
_entity.id
_entity.type
_entity.pdbx_description
1 polymer ?
#
loop_
_entity_poly.entity_id
_entity_poly.type
_entity_poly.pdbx_seq_one_letter_code
_entity_poly.pdbx_strand_id
1 'polypeptide(L)'
;MLSLSLSLRLGAVMCLGVTSGAYVLTLFAMKYRKRVLGLILVSPLCKEPSWTEWLYNKVLSNLLYFYGMCGVVKELLIKRYFSKEVYGLAQVSGSDIVQSLEERQSSNVWRFLEAINGRPDLTNGLRKLQCRSLIFVGDNSPFHSEALHMTSNLDRRYSALVEVQACGSMVTEEQPHAMLIPLEYFLMGYGLYRPSQVSVSPRSPLSPSCIAPELLSPESMGLKLKPIKTRISLQV
;
A
#
# COMPACT_ATOMS: atom_id res chain seq x y z
N MET A 1 -8.80 -15.54 8.96
CA MET A 1 -7.53 -14.95 9.49
C MET A 1 -7.06 -15.58 10.80
N LEU A 2 -7.86 -15.64 11.88
CA LEU A 2 -7.45 -16.31 13.13
C LEU A 2 -7.13 -17.80 12.94
N SER A 3 -7.98 -18.51 12.20
CA SER A 3 -7.75 -19.93 11.93
C SER A 3 -6.42 -20.18 11.20
N LEU A 4 -5.99 -19.25 10.35
CA LEU A 4 -4.68 -19.31 9.67
C LEU A 4 -3.52 -19.03 10.63
N SER A 5 -3.61 -17.99 11.46
CA SER A 5 -2.56 -17.68 12.45
C SER A 5 -2.41 -18.76 13.52
N LEU A 6 -3.53 -19.35 13.98
CA LEU A 6 -3.53 -20.50 14.90
C LEU A 6 -3.02 -21.79 14.22
N SER A 7 -3.43 -22.06 12.97
CA SER A 7 -2.97 -23.23 12.22
C SER A 7 -1.48 -23.18 11.87
N LEU A 8 -0.89 -21.98 11.78
CA LEU A 8 0.52 -21.78 11.42
C LEU A 8 1.43 -21.51 12.64
N ARG A 9 0.92 -21.53 13.88
CA ARG A 9 1.68 -21.19 15.11
C ARG A 9 2.48 -19.89 15.01
N LEU A 10 1.99 -18.90 14.26
CA LEU A 10 2.66 -17.60 14.12
C LEU A 10 2.54 -16.81 15.43
N GLY A 11 3.67 -16.23 15.86
CA GLY A 11 3.76 -15.38 17.06
C GLY A 11 3.04 -14.05 16.89
N ALA A 12 3.79 -12.95 16.84
CA ALA A 12 3.27 -11.64 16.50
C ALA A 12 3.63 -11.31 15.03
N VAL A 13 2.71 -10.68 14.30
CA VAL A 13 2.82 -10.47 12.85
C VAL A 13 2.87 -8.98 12.50
N MET A 14 3.60 -8.63 11.45
CA MET A 14 3.42 -7.35 10.75
C MET A 14 2.43 -7.55 9.61
N CYS A 15 1.52 -6.60 9.42
CA CYS A 15 0.48 -6.72 8.41
C CYS A 15 0.58 -5.58 7.40
N LEU A 16 0.57 -5.92 6.11
CA LEU A 16 0.42 -4.99 5.01
C LEU A 16 -0.99 -5.15 4.43
N GLY A 17 -1.73 -4.05 4.35
CA GLY A 17 -3.08 -4.02 3.79
C GLY A 17 -3.25 -2.89 2.80
N VAL A 18 -4.02 -3.15 1.74
CA VAL A 18 -4.38 -2.15 0.73
C VAL A 18 -5.89 -1.96 0.73
N THR A 19 -6.37 -0.73 0.81
CA THR A 19 -7.78 -0.32 0.83
C THR A 19 -8.65 -1.11 1.83
N SER A 20 -9.58 -1.91 1.33
CA SER A 20 -10.39 -2.87 2.09
C SER A 20 -9.55 -3.86 2.91
N GLY A 21 -8.41 -4.30 2.41
CA GLY A 21 -7.46 -5.14 3.13
C GLY A 21 -6.86 -4.40 4.33
N ALA A 22 -6.56 -3.10 4.17
CA ALA A 22 -6.14 -2.26 5.29
C ALA A 22 -7.24 -2.16 6.35
N TYR A 23 -8.49 -1.93 5.95
CA TYR A 23 -9.64 -1.89 6.85
C TYR A 23 -9.78 -3.19 7.68
N VAL A 24 -9.73 -4.35 7.03
CA VAL A 24 -9.84 -5.65 7.71
C VAL A 24 -8.66 -5.89 8.66
N LEU A 25 -7.45 -5.50 8.28
CA LEU A 25 -6.27 -5.64 9.12
C LEU A 25 -6.28 -4.69 10.32
N THR A 26 -6.81 -3.48 10.16
CA THR A 26 -7.05 -2.55 11.27
C THR A 26 -8.06 -3.14 12.25
N LEU A 27 -9.18 -3.68 11.76
CA LEU A 27 -10.14 -4.42 12.58
C LEU A 27 -9.49 -5.58 13.34
N PHE A 28 -8.66 -6.36 12.65
CA PHE A 28 -7.92 -7.46 13.25
C PHE A 28 -6.98 -6.98 14.35
N ALA A 29 -6.22 -5.91 14.12
CA ALA A 29 -5.32 -5.32 15.10
C ALA A 29 -6.05 -4.74 16.31
N MET A 30 -7.23 -4.15 16.10
CA MET A 30 -8.09 -3.65 17.19
C MET A 30 -8.59 -4.80 18.09
N LYS A 31 -8.93 -5.94 17.50
CA LYS A 31 -9.45 -7.12 18.22
C LYS A 31 -8.33 -7.96 18.86
N TYR A 32 -7.17 -8.08 18.22
CA TYR A 32 -6.06 -8.94 18.64
C TYR A 32 -4.76 -8.16 18.83
N ARG A 33 -4.79 -7.13 19.69
CA ARG A 33 -3.66 -6.21 19.91
C ARG A 33 -2.31 -6.91 20.17
N LYS A 34 -2.31 -8.01 20.94
CA LYS A 34 -1.07 -8.76 21.27
C LYS A 34 -0.47 -9.55 20.10
N ARG A 35 -1.21 -9.70 18.99
CA ARG A 35 -0.79 -10.49 17.82
C ARG A 35 -0.24 -9.63 16.69
N VAL A 36 -0.44 -8.31 16.73
CA VAL A 36 -0.01 -7.41 15.65
C VAL A 36 1.13 -6.53 16.15
N LEU A 37 2.30 -6.66 15.53
CA LEU A 37 3.48 -5.86 15.82
C LEU A 37 3.38 -4.48 15.19
N GLY A 38 3.02 -4.43 13.91
CA GLY A 38 3.01 -3.24 13.08
C GLY A 38 1.99 -3.36 11.94
N LEU A 39 1.45 -2.22 11.53
CA LEU A 39 0.54 -2.10 10.39
C LEU A 39 1.18 -1.24 9.31
N ILE A 40 1.11 -1.69 8.06
CA ILE A 40 1.42 -0.90 6.88
C ILE A 40 0.13 -0.84 6.08
N LEU A 41 -0.42 0.36 5.90
CA LEU A 41 -1.76 0.56 5.38
C LEU A 41 -1.69 1.46 4.14
N VAL A 42 -2.12 0.96 2.99
CA VAL A 42 -2.12 1.70 1.73
C VAL A 42 -3.54 2.09 1.37
N SER A 43 -3.78 3.40 1.21
CA SER A 43 -5.10 4.01 0.96
C SER A 43 -6.20 3.46 1.87
N PRO A 44 -6.03 3.49 3.21
CA PRO A 44 -6.94 2.81 4.12
C PRO A 44 -8.32 3.47 4.22
N LEU A 45 -9.30 2.65 4.58
CA LEU A 45 -10.66 3.05 4.92
C LEU A 45 -10.86 2.96 6.44
N CYS A 46 -11.65 3.85 7.01
CA CYS A 46 -11.99 3.83 8.44
C CYS A 46 -13.44 4.21 8.76
N LYS A 47 -14.14 4.90 7.86
CA LYS A 47 -15.53 5.36 8.07
C LYS A 47 -16.52 4.43 7.38
N GLU A 48 -17.79 4.62 7.72
CA GLU A 48 -18.89 4.17 6.86
C GLU A 48 -18.80 4.83 5.47
N PRO A 49 -19.28 4.16 4.40
CA PRO A 49 -19.23 4.74 3.06
C PRO A 49 -20.05 6.04 3.00
N SER A 50 -19.46 7.08 2.42
CA SER A 50 -20.19 8.33 2.14
C SER A 50 -21.32 8.09 1.14
N TRP A 51 -22.31 8.98 1.07
CA TRP A 51 -23.42 8.86 0.12
C TRP A 51 -22.95 8.74 -1.34
N THR A 52 -21.91 9.49 -1.73
CA THR A 52 -21.33 9.41 -3.07
C THR A 52 -20.61 8.09 -3.32
N GLU A 53 -19.86 7.60 -2.33
CA GLU A 53 -19.20 6.30 -2.40
C GLU A 53 -20.23 5.16 -2.48
N TRP A 54 -21.28 5.23 -1.66
CA TRP A 54 -22.39 4.28 -1.67
C TRP A 54 -23.07 4.24 -3.02
N LEU A 55 -23.39 5.39 -3.61
CA LEU A 55 -24.01 5.47 -4.93
C LEU A 55 -23.11 4.87 -6.00
N TYR A 56 -21.83 5.21 -5.98
CA TYR A 56 -20.85 4.65 -6.91
C TYR A 56 -20.75 3.13 -6.79
N ASN A 57 -20.62 2.62 -5.55
CA ASN A 57 -20.56 1.19 -5.27
C ASN A 57 -21.85 0.49 -5.70
N LYS A 58 -23.01 1.14 -5.54
CA LYS A 58 -24.31 0.58 -5.95
C LYS A 58 -24.41 0.46 -7.48
N VAL A 59 -24.03 1.50 -8.21
CA VAL A 59 -23.99 1.48 -9.69
C VAL A 59 -23.03 0.39 -10.16
N LEU A 60 -21.82 0.35 -9.61
CA LEU A 60 -20.82 -0.66 -9.96
C LEU A 60 -21.31 -2.09 -9.66
N SER A 61 -21.93 -2.30 -8.50
CA SER A 61 -22.48 -3.61 -8.11
C SER A 61 -23.64 -4.05 -8.99
N ASN A 62 -24.52 -3.11 -9.39
CA ASN A 62 -25.61 -3.42 -10.33
C ASN A 62 -25.06 -3.78 -11.72
N LEU A 63 -24.08 -3.02 -12.23
CA LEU A 63 -23.43 -3.33 -13.50
C LEU A 63 -22.75 -4.70 -13.46
N LEU A 64 -22.03 -5.00 -12.37
CA LEU A 64 -21.39 -6.29 -12.16
C LEU A 64 -22.41 -7.44 -12.04
N TYR A 65 -23.59 -7.20 -11.47
CA TYR A 65 -24.66 -8.18 -11.35
C TYR A 65 -25.32 -8.50 -12.70
N PHE A 66 -25.64 -7.46 -13.50
CA PHE A 66 -26.33 -7.63 -14.79
C PHE A 66 -25.40 -8.03 -15.93
N TYR A 67 -24.20 -7.45 -16.00
CA TYR A 67 -23.27 -7.59 -17.12
C TYR A 67 -22.01 -8.43 -16.78
N GLY A 68 -21.82 -8.82 -15.52
CA GLY A 68 -20.62 -9.53 -15.09
C GLY A 68 -19.36 -8.67 -15.15
N MET A 69 -18.19 -9.33 -15.20
CA MET A 69 -16.88 -8.68 -15.35
C MET A 69 -16.66 -8.24 -16.82
N CYS A 70 -17.53 -7.39 -17.34
CA CYS A 70 -17.40 -6.82 -18.69
C CYS A 70 -16.36 -5.68 -18.72
N GLY A 71 -15.96 -5.24 -19.92
CA GLY A 71 -14.96 -4.18 -20.12
C GLY A 71 -15.27 -2.89 -19.35
N VAL A 72 -16.53 -2.44 -19.36
CA VAL A 72 -16.96 -1.23 -18.65
C VAL A 72 -16.76 -1.34 -17.13
N VAL A 73 -17.10 -2.49 -16.54
CA VAL A 73 -16.92 -2.72 -15.09
C VAL A 73 -15.43 -2.74 -14.74
N LYS A 74 -14.60 -3.35 -15.59
CA LYS A 74 -13.14 -3.34 -15.43
C LYS A 74 -12.60 -1.92 -15.49
N GLU A 75 -12.99 -1.13 -16.48
CA GLU A 75 -12.57 0.27 -16.60
C GLU A 75 -12.98 1.10 -15.38
N LEU A 76 -14.20 0.91 -14.86
CA LEU A 76 -14.65 1.58 -13.64
C LEU A 76 -13.82 1.16 -12.41
N LEU A 77 -13.54 -0.14 -12.26
CA LEU A 77 -12.70 -0.65 -11.17
C LEU A 77 -11.30 -0.08 -11.25
N ILE A 78 -10.68 -0.10 -12.43
CA ILE A 78 -9.36 0.48 -12.61
C ILE A 78 -9.48 1.97 -12.24
N LYS A 79 -10.41 2.73 -12.84
CA LYS A 79 -10.66 4.18 -12.60
C LYS A 79 -10.75 4.54 -11.12
N ARG A 80 -11.29 3.65 -10.29
CA ARG A 80 -11.40 3.84 -8.85
C ARG A 80 -10.06 3.68 -8.13
N TYR A 81 -9.21 2.75 -8.55
CA TYR A 81 -8.00 2.37 -7.84
C TYR A 81 -6.71 3.01 -8.39
N PHE A 82 -6.63 3.35 -9.67
CA PHE A 82 -5.41 3.89 -10.28
C PHE A 82 -5.54 5.36 -10.72
N SER A 83 -4.44 6.11 -10.75
CA SER A 83 -4.43 7.52 -11.20
C SER A 83 -4.67 7.68 -12.70
N LYS A 84 -5.11 8.88 -13.12
CA LYS A 84 -5.42 9.20 -14.53
C LYS A 84 -4.24 8.96 -15.49
N GLU A 85 -3.01 9.09 -15.00
CA GLU A 85 -1.79 8.93 -15.80
C GLU A 85 -1.60 7.47 -16.27
N VAL A 86 -2.08 6.50 -15.48
CA VAL A 86 -2.02 5.07 -15.82
C VAL A 86 -2.96 4.71 -16.99
N TYR A 87 -4.08 5.44 -17.18
CA TYR A 87 -4.97 5.23 -18.34
C TYR A 87 -4.52 5.99 -19.59
N GLY A 88 -3.86 7.14 -19.42
CA GLY A 88 -3.37 7.95 -20.54
C GLY A 88 -2.23 7.29 -21.30
N LEU A 89 -1.43 6.47 -20.61
CA LEU A 89 -0.32 5.68 -21.17
C LEU A 89 -0.72 4.24 -21.54
N ALA A 90 -2.03 3.97 -21.71
CA ALA A 90 -2.59 2.65 -22.00
C ALA A 90 -2.02 2.01 -23.28
N GLN A 91 -0.87 1.33 -23.15
CA GLN A 91 -0.59 0.10 -23.87
C GLN A 91 0.25 -0.91 -23.10
N VAL A 92 1.02 -0.53 -22.05
CA VAL A 92 2.05 -1.46 -21.52
C VAL A 92 1.84 -1.94 -20.08
N SER A 93 1.27 -1.17 -19.16
CA SER A 93 1.02 -1.63 -17.76
C SER A 93 -0.45 -1.96 -17.46
N GLY A 94 -1.39 -1.56 -18.32
CA GLY A 94 -2.81 -1.88 -18.15
C GLY A 94 -3.14 -3.33 -18.44
N SER A 95 -2.38 -4.03 -19.29
CA SER A 95 -2.68 -5.40 -19.73
C SER A 95 -2.70 -6.39 -18.58
N ASP A 96 -1.72 -6.32 -17.69
CA ASP A 96 -1.53 -7.33 -16.63
C ASP A 96 -2.55 -7.14 -15.51
N ILE A 97 -2.87 -5.88 -15.19
CA ILE A 97 -3.92 -5.54 -14.22
C ILE A 97 -5.29 -5.93 -14.78
N VAL A 98 -5.57 -5.60 -16.04
CA VAL A 98 -6.81 -5.99 -16.72
C VAL A 98 -6.94 -7.50 -16.75
N GLN A 99 -5.88 -8.23 -17.12
CA GLN A 99 -5.83 -9.69 -17.16
C GLN A 99 -6.12 -10.30 -15.78
N SER A 100 -5.49 -9.77 -14.72
CA SER A 100 -5.73 -10.23 -13.34
C SER A 100 -7.19 -9.99 -12.86
N LEU A 101 -7.88 -9.02 -13.45
CA LEU A 101 -9.30 -8.78 -13.21
C LEU A 101 -10.19 -9.73 -14.02
N GLU A 102 -9.73 -10.23 -15.18
CA GLU A 102 -10.46 -11.22 -15.98
C GLU A 102 -10.53 -12.58 -15.31
N GLU A 103 -9.47 -12.98 -14.62
CA GLU A 103 -9.39 -14.27 -13.94
C GLU A 103 -10.32 -14.36 -12.71
N ARG A 104 -10.85 -13.23 -12.24
CA ARG A 104 -11.70 -13.16 -11.04
C ARG A 104 -13.16 -13.46 -11.36
N GLN A 105 -13.74 -14.39 -10.61
CA GLN A 105 -15.16 -14.71 -10.66
C GLN A 105 -16.02 -13.50 -10.25
N SER A 106 -16.91 -13.06 -11.14
CA SER A 106 -17.76 -11.87 -10.97
C SER A 106 -18.60 -11.91 -9.69
N SER A 107 -19.14 -13.07 -9.33
CA SER A 107 -19.92 -13.28 -8.11
C SER A 107 -19.12 -13.01 -6.83
N ASN A 108 -17.83 -13.34 -6.83
CA ASN A 108 -16.96 -13.14 -5.67
C ASN A 108 -16.59 -11.67 -5.52
N VAL A 109 -16.31 -11.00 -6.64
CA VAL A 109 -16.07 -9.55 -6.68
C VAL A 109 -17.32 -8.79 -6.19
N TRP A 110 -18.50 -9.22 -6.62
CA TRP A 110 -19.77 -8.61 -6.20
C TRP A 110 -20.00 -8.74 -4.69
N ARG A 111 -19.87 -9.96 -4.14
CA ARG A 111 -19.99 -10.19 -2.69
C ARG A 111 -18.97 -9.38 -1.88
N PHE A 112 -17.76 -9.22 -2.42
CA PHE A 112 -16.73 -8.42 -1.79
C PHE A 112 -17.08 -6.92 -1.77
N LEU A 113 -17.54 -6.37 -2.89
CA LEU A 113 -17.99 -4.98 -2.96
C LEU A 113 -19.16 -4.72 -2.02
N GLU A 114 -20.12 -5.64 -1.95
CA GLU A 114 -21.26 -5.56 -1.04
C GLU A 114 -20.81 -5.55 0.44
N ALA A 115 -19.87 -6.44 0.80
CA ALA A 115 -19.31 -6.50 2.14
C ALA A 115 -18.59 -5.19 2.55
N ILE A 116 -17.82 -4.58 1.64
CA ILE A 116 -17.13 -3.31 1.91
C ILE A 116 -18.08 -2.12 1.93
N ASN A 117 -19.20 -2.19 1.22
CA ASN A 117 -20.25 -1.18 1.28
C ASN A 117 -21.07 -1.26 2.58
N GLY A 118 -21.07 -2.40 3.27
CA GLY A 118 -21.71 -2.58 4.58
C GLY A 118 -20.78 -2.35 5.77
N ARG A 119 -19.61 -1.72 5.57
CA ARG A 119 -18.58 -1.59 6.61
C ARG A 119 -19.00 -0.61 7.73
N PRO A 120 -18.82 -0.96 9.02
CA PRO A 120 -19.02 -0.02 10.13
C PRO A 120 -17.85 0.95 10.30
N ASP A 121 -18.10 2.09 10.93
CA ASP A 121 -17.09 3.08 11.30
C ASP A 121 -16.15 2.54 12.41
N LEU A 122 -14.83 2.63 12.18
CA LEU A 122 -13.77 2.20 13.09
C LEU A 122 -13.20 3.34 13.95
N THR A 123 -13.56 4.58 13.66
CA THR A 123 -12.94 5.81 14.21
C THR A 123 -12.80 5.76 15.73
N ASN A 124 -13.86 5.36 16.44
CA ASN A 124 -13.88 5.31 17.90
C ASN A 124 -12.84 4.37 18.52
N GLY A 125 -12.43 3.33 17.79
CA GLY A 125 -11.46 2.37 18.28
C GLY A 125 -10.03 2.62 17.81
N LEU A 126 -9.80 3.50 16.84
CA LEU A 126 -8.47 3.87 16.35
C LEU A 126 -7.61 4.50 17.45
N ARG A 127 -8.19 5.34 18.32
CA ARG A 127 -7.48 5.93 19.47
C ARG A 127 -6.94 4.91 20.47
N LYS A 128 -7.52 3.70 20.50
CA LYS A 128 -7.10 2.59 21.37
C LYS A 128 -6.10 1.66 20.68
N LEU A 129 -5.71 1.94 19.45
CA LEU A 129 -4.73 1.16 18.70
C LEU A 129 -3.33 1.65 19.06
N GLN A 130 -2.58 0.84 19.81
CA GLN A 130 -1.19 1.12 20.21
C GLN A 130 -0.15 0.53 19.24
N CYS A 131 -0.62 -0.02 18.11
CA CYS A 131 0.23 -0.61 17.09
C CYS A 131 0.88 0.48 16.25
N ARG A 132 2.20 0.42 16.01
CA ARG A 132 2.79 1.37 15.08
C ARG A 132 2.21 1.14 13.69
N SER A 133 1.84 2.23 13.03
CA SER A 133 1.09 2.22 11.78
C SER A 133 1.77 3.15 10.79
N LEU A 134 2.25 2.61 9.67
CA LEU A 134 2.74 3.36 8.54
C LEU A 134 1.63 3.42 7.49
N ILE A 135 1.22 4.62 7.12
CA ILE A 135 0.10 4.85 6.21
C ILE A 135 0.63 5.47 4.94
N PHE A 136 0.29 4.90 3.79
CA PHE A 136 0.55 5.46 2.47
C PHE A 136 -0.76 5.84 1.82
N VAL A 137 -0.80 6.97 1.12
CA VAL A 137 -1.96 7.33 0.30
C VAL A 137 -1.51 8.16 -0.89
N GLY A 138 -2.07 7.88 -2.06
CA GLY A 138 -1.88 8.74 -3.23
C GLY A 138 -2.71 10.01 -3.12
N ASP A 139 -2.19 11.13 -3.62
CA ASP A 139 -2.89 12.42 -3.69
C ASP A 139 -4.15 12.38 -4.60
N ASN A 140 -4.11 11.57 -5.66
CA ASN A 140 -5.21 11.36 -6.60
C ASN A 140 -6.14 10.20 -6.17
N SER A 141 -5.92 9.62 -5.00
CA SER A 141 -6.77 8.54 -4.47
C SER A 141 -8.15 9.07 -4.06
N PRO A 142 -9.27 8.42 -4.44
CA PRO A 142 -10.59 8.77 -3.89
C PRO A 142 -10.67 8.56 -2.37
N PHE A 143 -9.75 7.79 -1.79
CA PHE A 143 -9.67 7.51 -0.36
C PHE A 143 -8.73 8.45 0.41
N HIS A 144 -8.18 9.46 -0.27
CA HIS A 144 -7.22 10.41 0.32
C HIS A 144 -7.75 11.06 1.60
N SER A 145 -8.94 11.65 1.54
CA SER A 145 -9.57 12.29 2.70
C SER A 145 -9.82 11.33 3.87
N GLU A 146 -10.11 10.06 3.57
CA GLU A 146 -10.37 9.02 4.56
C GLU A 146 -9.07 8.54 5.23
N ALA A 147 -7.97 8.44 4.49
CA ALA A 147 -6.64 8.14 5.03
C ALA A 147 -6.13 9.26 5.96
N LEU A 148 -6.33 10.53 5.59
CA LEU A 148 -6.03 11.67 6.45
C LEU A 148 -6.85 11.62 7.75
N HIS A 149 -8.14 11.31 7.63
CA HIS A 149 -9.02 11.16 8.78
C HIS A 149 -8.61 10.00 9.69
N MET A 150 -8.23 8.87 9.12
CA MET A 150 -7.73 7.73 9.88
C MET A 150 -6.46 8.11 10.66
N THR A 151 -5.52 8.78 9.98
CA THR A 151 -4.25 9.24 10.58
C THR A 151 -4.50 10.21 11.74
N SER A 152 -5.43 11.16 11.59
CA SER A 152 -5.72 12.14 12.65
C SER A 152 -6.37 11.52 13.91
N ASN A 153 -6.97 10.33 13.78
CA ASN A 153 -7.57 9.59 14.88
C ASN A 153 -6.66 8.51 15.49
N LEU A 154 -5.48 8.29 14.92
CA LEU A 154 -4.42 7.46 15.50
C LEU A 154 -3.51 8.29 16.41
N ASP A 155 -2.86 7.64 17.38
CA ASP A 155 -1.86 8.32 18.21
C ASP A 155 -0.63 8.66 17.36
N ARG A 156 -0.37 9.96 17.23
CA ARG A 156 0.75 10.52 16.44
C ARG A 156 2.13 9.97 16.83
N ARG A 157 2.31 9.45 18.05
CA ARG A 157 3.57 8.81 18.47
C ARG A 157 3.79 7.46 17.83
N TYR A 158 2.71 6.81 17.36
CA TYR A 158 2.73 5.48 16.78
C TYR A 158 2.32 5.47 15.30
N SER A 159 1.86 6.59 14.73
CA SER A 159 1.45 6.66 13.32
C SER A 159 2.33 7.58 12.49
N ALA A 160 2.67 7.16 11.28
CA ALA A 160 3.28 7.99 10.25
C ALA A 160 2.45 7.93 8.97
N LEU A 161 2.35 9.05 8.27
CA LEU A 161 1.63 9.18 7.00
C LEU A 161 2.61 9.62 5.91
N VAL A 162 2.51 8.97 4.75
CA VAL A 162 3.27 9.27 3.54
C VAL A 162 2.27 9.52 2.43
N GLU A 163 2.23 10.77 1.96
CA GLU A 163 1.43 11.17 0.81
C GLU A 163 2.28 11.06 -0.45
N VAL A 164 1.81 10.26 -1.40
CA VAL A 164 2.51 9.99 -2.66
C VAL A 164 1.88 10.85 -3.75
N GLN A 165 2.69 11.73 -4.35
CA GLN A 165 2.24 12.66 -5.37
C GLN A 165 2.01 11.96 -6.70
N ALA A 166 1.09 12.47 -7.51
CA ALA A 166 0.70 11.90 -8.81
C ALA A 166 0.39 10.39 -8.75
N CYS A 167 -0.28 9.93 -7.68
CA CYS A 167 -0.52 8.51 -7.45
C CYS A 167 -1.98 8.24 -7.07
N GLY A 168 -2.54 7.13 -7.58
CA GLY A 168 -3.88 6.67 -7.21
C GLY A 168 -3.89 5.91 -5.89
N SER A 169 -4.89 5.04 -5.71
CA SER A 169 -5.04 4.26 -4.49
C SER A 169 -3.97 3.18 -4.33
N MET A 170 -3.48 2.63 -5.45
CA MET A 170 -2.59 1.47 -5.50
C MET A 170 -1.12 1.89 -5.54
N VAL A 171 -0.64 2.54 -4.46
CA VAL A 171 0.77 2.96 -4.34
C VAL A 171 1.74 1.80 -4.57
N THR A 172 1.37 0.57 -4.16
CA THR A 172 2.19 -0.63 -4.35
C THR A 172 2.46 -0.96 -5.81
N GLU A 173 1.52 -0.62 -6.70
CA GLU A 173 1.61 -0.92 -8.13
C GLU A 173 2.09 0.31 -8.92
N GLU A 174 1.59 1.51 -8.59
CA GLU A 174 1.90 2.73 -9.34
C GLU A 174 3.29 3.29 -8.99
N GLN A 175 3.64 3.33 -7.70
CA GLN A 175 4.88 3.93 -7.22
C GLN A 175 5.51 3.13 -6.06
N PRO A 176 5.89 1.86 -6.27
CA PRO A 176 6.49 1.02 -5.23
C PRO A 176 7.78 1.61 -4.66
N HIS A 177 8.53 2.38 -5.47
CA HIS A 177 9.76 3.05 -5.07
C HIS A 177 9.54 4.08 -3.94
N ALA A 178 8.38 4.75 -3.92
CA ALA A 178 8.01 5.70 -2.87
C ALA A 178 7.84 5.02 -1.50
N MET A 179 7.63 3.70 -1.49
CA MET A 179 7.45 2.92 -0.26
C MET A 179 8.77 2.46 0.36
N LEU A 180 9.87 2.39 -0.40
CA LEU A 180 11.12 1.78 0.05
C LEU A 180 11.70 2.43 1.30
N ILE A 181 11.94 3.74 1.23
CA ILE A 181 12.59 4.49 2.32
C ILE A 181 11.70 4.51 3.59
N PRO A 182 10.40 4.86 3.52
CA PRO A 182 9.56 4.84 4.72
C PRO A 182 9.40 3.43 5.31
N LEU A 183 9.35 2.39 4.48
CA LEU A 183 9.28 1.01 4.94
C LEU A 183 10.57 0.59 5.66
N GLU A 184 11.74 0.97 5.12
CA GLU A 184 13.03 0.74 5.76
C GLU A 184 13.09 1.39 7.15
N TYR A 185 12.76 2.67 7.25
CA TYR A 185 12.70 3.37 8.54
C TYR A 185 11.70 2.74 9.51
N PHE A 186 10.55 2.30 9.02
CA PHE A 186 9.55 1.62 9.83
C PHE A 186 10.11 0.30 10.40
N LEU A 187 10.75 -0.53 9.57
CA LEU A 187 11.35 -1.79 9.98
C LEU A 187 12.57 -1.61 10.91
N MET A 188 13.38 -0.57 10.67
CA MET A 188 14.45 -0.15 11.58
C MET A 188 13.91 0.18 12.98
N GLY A 189 12.75 0.83 13.05
CA GLY A 189 12.07 1.14 14.31
C GLY A 189 11.67 -0.08 15.14
N TYR A 190 11.66 -1.28 14.54
CA TYR A 190 11.44 -2.57 15.21
C TYR A 190 12.72 -3.40 15.39
N GLY A 191 13.88 -2.90 14.95
CA GLY A 191 15.13 -3.64 14.96
C GLY A 191 15.17 -4.82 13.98
N LEU A 192 14.23 -4.85 13.01
CA LEU A 192 14.15 -5.92 12.00
C LEU A 192 14.98 -5.62 10.76
N TYR A 193 15.44 -4.37 10.63
CA TYR A 193 16.36 -4.01 9.56
C TYR A 193 17.77 -4.49 9.90
N ARG A 194 18.24 -5.48 9.14
CA ARG A 194 19.66 -5.81 9.05
C ARG A 194 20.14 -5.13 7.76
N PRO A 195 21.11 -4.21 7.81
CA PRO A 195 21.75 -3.74 6.61
C PRO A 195 22.16 -4.95 5.79
N SER A 196 21.84 -4.97 4.51
CA SER A 196 22.39 -5.96 3.59
C SER A 196 23.90 -5.82 3.66
N GLN A 197 24.53 -6.60 4.55
CA GLN A 197 25.93 -6.91 4.43
C GLN A 197 25.99 -7.69 3.12
N VAL A 198 26.31 -6.99 2.03
CA VAL A 198 26.87 -7.62 0.86
C VAL A 198 28.13 -8.30 1.39
N SER A 199 27.97 -9.53 1.89
CA SER A 199 29.11 -10.33 2.25
C SER A 199 29.77 -10.57 0.90
N VAL A 200 30.87 -9.87 0.66
CA VAL A 200 31.87 -10.29 -0.30
C VAL A 200 32.51 -11.57 0.28
N SER A 201 31.68 -12.60 0.45
CA SER A 201 32.10 -13.93 0.85
C SER A 201 32.42 -14.64 -0.46
N PRO A 202 33.65 -15.12 -0.65
CA PRO A 202 34.03 -15.75 -1.89
C PRO A 202 33.27 -17.08 -2.04
N ARG A 203 32.32 -17.08 -2.98
CA ARG A 203 31.80 -18.21 -3.79
C ARG A 203 30.69 -19.09 -3.22
N SER A 204 29.56 -19.07 -3.93
CA SER A 204 28.88 -20.26 -4.45
C SER A 204 28.34 -19.95 -5.86
N PRO A 205 28.42 -20.84 -6.86
CA PRO A 205 28.20 -20.50 -8.27
C PRO A 205 26.72 -20.56 -8.71
N LEU A 206 25.74 -20.60 -7.79
CA LEU A 206 24.33 -20.89 -8.11
C LEU A 206 23.31 -19.83 -7.66
N SER A 207 23.74 -18.64 -7.23
CA SER A 207 22.81 -17.53 -6.94
C SER A 207 22.65 -16.58 -8.13
N PRO A 208 21.42 -16.14 -8.48
CA PRO A 208 21.19 -15.25 -9.62
C PRO A 208 21.94 -13.93 -9.43
N SER A 209 22.47 -13.40 -10.52
CA SER A 209 23.42 -12.28 -10.56
C SER A 209 22.82 -10.99 -9.99
N CYS A 210 23.15 -10.69 -8.74
CA CYS A 210 22.98 -9.36 -8.16
C CYS A 210 23.94 -8.41 -8.89
N ILE A 211 23.42 -7.40 -9.57
CA ILE A 211 24.24 -6.31 -10.12
C ILE A 211 24.99 -5.67 -8.95
N ALA A 212 26.32 -5.58 -9.05
CA ALA A 212 27.14 -5.02 -8.00
C ALA A 212 26.75 -3.54 -7.75
N PRO A 213 26.58 -3.09 -6.49
CA PRO A 213 26.22 -1.70 -6.19
C PRO A 213 27.20 -0.68 -6.76
N GLU A 214 28.46 -1.09 -6.95
CA GLU A 214 29.52 -0.27 -7.54
C GLU A 214 29.30 0.03 -9.03
N LEU A 215 28.49 -0.76 -9.74
CA LEU A 215 28.06 -0.49 -11.12
C LEU A 215 26.93 0.55 -11.21
N LEU A 216 26.32 0.91 -10.08
CA LEU A 216 25.31 1.95 -9.99
C LEU A 216 25.89 3.27 -9.46
N SER A 217 27.20 3.32 -9.20
CA SER A 217 27.85 4.58 -8.87
C SER A 217 27.88 5.50 -10.09
N PRO A 218 27.73 6.83 -9.91
CA PRO A 218 27.78 7.77 -11.02
C PRO A 218 29.09 7.70 -11.82
N GLU A 219 30.19 7.33 -11.14
CA GLU A 219 31.52 7.20 -11.73
C GLU A 219 31.65 5.98 -12.65
N SER A 220 31.01 4.84 -12.32
CA SER A 220 31.04 3.62 -13.13
C SER A 220 30.03 3.62 -14.28
N MET A 221 28.95 4.40 -14.16
CA MET A 221 27.96 4.66 -15.21
C MET A 221 28.45 5.65 -16.29
N GLY A 222 29.70 6.11 -16.22
CA GLY A 222 30.28 7.05 -17.19
C GLY A 222 29.71 8.47 -17.11
N LEU A 223 28.95 8.80 -16.05
CA LEU A 223 28.34 10.10 -15.87
C LEU A 223 29.36 11.05 -15.23
N LYS A 224 29.99 11.93 -16.04
CA LYS A 224 30.83 13.03 -15.53
C LYS A 224 29.97 14.09 -14.84
N LEU A 225 29.63 13.87 -13.56
CA LEU A 225 29.01 14.90 -12.74
C LEU A 225 30.10 15.88 -12.28
N LYS A 226 29.95 17.16 -12.66
CA LYS A 226 30.80 18.22 -12.12
C LYS A 226 30.41 18.48 -10.66
N PRO A 227 31.36 18.53 -9.72
CA PRO A 227 31.04 18.77 -8.32
C PRO A 227 30.46 20.17 -8.14
N ILE A 228 29.26 20.25 -7.54
CA ILE A 228 28.66 21.50 -7.09
C ILE A 228 29.44 21.95 -5.86
N LYS A 229 30.21 23.04 -5.97
CA LYS A 229 30.89 23.66 -4.82
C LYS A 229 29.86 24.30 -3.89
N THR A 230 29.45 23.60 -2.85
CA THR A 230 28.78 24.21 -1.70
C THR A 230 29.84 24.82 -0.79
N ARG A 231 29.94 26.16 -0.77
CA ARG A 231 30.67 26.87 0.29
C ARG A 231 29.91 26.67 1.60
N ILE A 232 30.50 25.92 2.53
CA ILE A 232 30.06 25.86 3.92
C ILE A 232 30.69 27.08 4.60
N SER A 233 29.89 28.06 4.99
CA SER A 233 30.28 29.12 5.91
C SER A 233 30.33 28.53 7.32
N LEU A 234 31.54 28.30 7.82
CA LEU A 234 31.78 28.08 9.26
C LEU A 234 31.54 29.40 9.98
N GLN A 235 30.59 29.40 10.92
CA GLN A 235 30.38 30.49 11.88
C GLN A 235 31.58 30.60 12.82
N VAL A 236 31.97 31.84 13.12
CA VAL A 236 32.59 32.22 14.40
C VAL A 236 31.50 32.85 15.25
#